data_AF-A8V4S9-F1
#
_entry.id   AF-A8V4S9-F1
#
_cell.length_a   1.000
_cell.length_b   1.000
_cell.length_c   1.000
_cell.angle_alpha   90.00
_cell.angle_beta   90.00
_cell.angle_gamma   90.00
#
_symmetry.space_group_name_H-M   'P 1'
#
loop_
_entity.id
_entity.type
_entity.pdbx_description
1 polymer ?
#
loop_
_entity_poly.entity_id
_entity_poly.type
_entity_poly.pdbx_seq_one_letter_code
_entity_poly.pdbx_strand_id
1 'polypeptide(L)' 'EEVVNNHPAEVEKYKAGNTKLLGFFVGQVMKATKGKANPKIVNKILSEILNR' A
#
# COMPACT_ATOMS: atom_id res chain seq x y z
N GLU A 1 -0.83 5.79 6.42
CA GLU A 1 0.63 6.03 6.50
C GLU A 1 1.36 4.93 7.27
N GLU A 2 0.80 4.39 8.35
CA GLU A 2 1.40 3.31 9.15
C GLU A 2 1.95 2.11 8.36
N VAL A 3 1.18 1.56 7.40
CA VAL A 3 1.61 0.39 6.61
C VAL A 3 2.80 0.70 5.70
N VAL A 4 2.84 1.91 5.12
CA VAL A 4 3.90 2.39 4.21
C VAL A 4 5.16 2.69 5.01
N ASN A 5 5.02 3.34 6.18
CA ASN A 5 6.13 3.64 7.08
C ASN A 5 6.75 2.40 7.71
N ASN A 6 5.96 1.33 7.90
CA ASN A 6 6.46 0.05 8.42
C ASN A 6 7.21 -0.80 7.38
N HIS A 7 7.18 -0.42 6.10
CA HIS A 7 7.74 -1.21 4.99
C HIS A 7 8.54 -0.32 4.02
N PRO A 8 9.57 0.40 4.49
CA PRO A 8 10.31 1.36 3.67
C PRO A 8 10.99 0.70 2.46
N ALA A 9 11.50 -0.53 2.61
CA ALA A 9 12.16 -1.26 1.52
C ALA A 9 11.18 -1.61 0.38
N GLU A 10 9.93 -1.93 0.70
CA GLU A 10 8.87 -2.17 -0.28
C GLU A 10 8.45 -0.86 -0.96
N VAL A 11 8.44 0.26 -0.24
CA VAL A 11 8.15 1.58 -0.82
C VAL A 11 9.21 1.95 -1.85
N GLU A 12 10.49 1.76 -1.53
CA GLU A 12 11.59 2.00 -2.45
C GLU A 12 11.49 1.12 -3.70
N LYS A 13 11.19 -0.17 -3.54
CA LYS A 13 10.97 -1.08 -4.67
C LYS A 13 9.78 -0.67 -5.53
N TYR A 14 8.69 -0.20 -4.91
CA TYR A 14 7.54 0.33 -5.64
C TYR A 14 7.94 1.57 -6.44
N LYS A 15 8.67 2.51 -5.81
CA LYS A 15 9.20 3.72 -6.48
C LYS A 15 10.22 3.39 -7.57
N ALA A 16 10.93 2.26 -7.45
CA ALA A 16 11.80 1.72 -8.50
C ALA A 16 11.04 1.07 -9.68
N GLY A 17 9.70 1.14 -9.69
CA GLY A 17 8.84 0.64 -10.77
C GLY A 17 8.18 -0.71 -10.50
N ASN A 18 8.35 -1.28 -9.30
CA ASN A 18 7.72 -2.56 -8.95
C ASN A 18 6.27 -2.38 -8.47
N THR A 19 5.37 -2.19 -9.44
CA THR A 19 3.93 -1.99 -9.21
C THR A 19 3.22 -3.17 -8.54
N LYS A 20 3.83 -4.36 -8.51
CA LYS A 20 3.27 -5.54 -7.81
C LYS A 20 3.17 -5.33 -6.29
N LEU A 21 3.97 -4.43 -5.72
CA LEU A 21 3.92 -4.14 -4.29
C LEU A 21 2.66 -3.38 -3.87
N LEU A 22 1.96 -2.73 -4.81
CA LEU A 22 0.65 -2.11 -4.53
C LEU A 22 -0.32 -3.13 -3.93
N GLY A 23 -0.40 -4.34 -4.50
CA GLY A 23 -1.25 -5.43 -4.00
C GLY A 23 -0.82 -5.94 -2.62
N PHE A 24 0.48 -5.97 -2.34
CA PHE A 24 1.01 -6.29 -1.01
C PHE A 24 0.54 -5.28 0.04
N PHE A 25 0.68 -3.98 -0.25
CA PHE A 25 0.23 -2.92 0.64
C PHE A 25 -1.28 -2.93 0.84
N VAL A 26 -2.07 -3.18 -0.21
CA VAL A 26 -3.52 -3.34 -0.10
C VAL A 26 -3.85 -4.48 0.86
N GLY A 27 -3.18 -5.63 0.74
CA GLY A 27 -3.36 -6.76 1.64
C GLY A 27 -3.02 -6.43 3.10
N GLN A 28 -1.91 -5.72 3.33
CA GLN A 28 -1.51 -5.27 4.67
C GLN A 28 -2.52 -4.30 5.28
N VAL A 29 -3.02 -3.33 4.50
CA VAL A 29 -4.05 -2.39 4.95
C VAL A 29 -5.37 -3.11 5.23
N MET A 30 -5.78 -4.06 4.39
CA MET A 30 -6.97 -4.87 4.63
C MET A 30 -6.84 -5.70 5.91
N LYS A 31 -5.65 -6.25 6.18
CA LYS A 31 -5.37 -6.99 7.42
C LYS A 31 -5.41 -6.09 8.65
N ALA A 32 -4.75 -4.93 8.60
CA ALA A 32 -4.75 -3.95 9.69
C ALA A 32 -6.16 -3.43 10.02
N THR A 33 -6.98 -3.22 8.99
CA THR A 33 -8.38 -2.79 9.13
C THR A 33 -9.36 -3.93 9.39
N LYS A 34 -8.88 -5.18 9.49
CA LYS A 34 -9.69 -6.40 9.65
C LYS A 34 -10.81 -6.51 8.60
N GLY A 35 -10.50 -6.16 7.34
CA GLY A 35 -11.45 -6.20 6.23
C GLY A 35 -12.50 -5.11 6.24
N LYS A 36 -12.43 -4.14 7.16
CA LYS A 36 -13.38 -3.01 7.20
C LYS A 36 -13.12 -1.98 6.10
N ALA A 37 -11.90 -1.90 5.57
CA ALA A 37 -11.57 -0.96 4.51
C ALA A 37 -11.96 -1.50 3.14
N ASN A 38 -12.47 -0.60 2.28
CA ASN A 38 -12.84 -0.94 0.91
C ASN A 38 -11.58 -1.09 0.04
N PRO A 39 -11.35 -2.24 -0.62
CA PRO A 39 -10.14 -2.50 -1.40
C PRO A 39 -9.94 -1.49 -2.54
N LYS A 40 -11.02 -0.97 -3.16
CA LYS A 40 -10.90 0.06 -4.22
C LYS A 40 -10.36 1.37 -3.68
N ILE A 41 -10.85 1.78 -2.50
CA ILE A 41 -10.44 3.03 -1.84
C ILE A 41 -9.00 2.89 -1.36
N VAL A 42 -8.67 1.76 -0.72
CA VAL A 42 -7.32 1.45 -0.23
C VAL A 42 -6.32 1.48 -1.38
N ASN A 43 -6.65 0.86 -2.52
CA ASN A 43 -5.78 0.85 -3.69
C ASN A 43 -5.52 2.25 -4.25
N LYS A 44 -6.57 3.09 -4.33
CA LYS A 44 -6.45 4.48 -4.79
C LYS A 44 -5.57 5.31 -3.86
N ILE A 45 -5.85 5.26 -2.55
CA ILE A 45 -5.09 5.98 -1.53
C ILE A 45 -3.62 5.53 -1.52
N LEU A 46 -3.36 4.23 -1.58
CA LEU A 46 -1.98 3.71 -1.64
C LEU A 46 -1.25 4.17 -2.89
N SER A 47 -1.91 4.13 -4.05
CA SER A 47 -1.31 4.63 -5.29
C SER A 47 -0.99 6.12 -5.20
N GLU A 48 -1.87 6.92 -4.58
CA GLU A 48 -1.62 8.36 -4.36
C GLU A 48 -0.47 8.60 -3.37
N ILE A 49 -0.41 7.86 -2.26
CA ILE A 49 0.67 7.98 -1.26
C ILE A 49 2.03 7.57 -1.85
N LEU A 50 2.06 6.50 -2.64
CA LEU A 50 3.30 5.94 -3.17
C LEU A 50 3.80 6.66 -4.43
N ASN A 51 2.91 7.30 -5.20
CA ASN A 51 3.28 8.16 -6.35
C ASN A 51 3.58 9.61 -5.95
N ARG A 52 3.43 9.96 -4.67
CA ARG A 52 3.83 11.26 -4.13
C ARG A 52 5.31 11.26 -3.75
#